data_AF-A0AAV2IIR6-F1
#
_entry.id   AF-A0AAV2IIR6-F1
#
_cell.length_a   1.000
_cell.length_b   1.000
_cell.length_c   1.000
_cell.angle_alpha   90.00
_cell.angle_beta   90.00
_cell.angle_gamma   90.00
#
_symmetry.space_group_name_H-M   'P 1'
#
loop_
_entity.id
_entity.type
_entity.pdbx_description
1 polymer ?
#
loop_
_entity_poly.entity_id
_entity_poly.type
_entity_poly.pdbx_seq_one_letter_code
_entity_poly.pdbx_strand_id
1 'polypeptide(L)'
;QSKCDPYWPDENEMTFGEIRVRLAAAQVFADYIIRRLQFYLDSHPMHPVTQFHFTSWPDKGVPENPWALVDFEQRVAATATKRPIVVHCSAGVGRTGTFIALRNVMREAEDTQQMDFFTTVAKLRQDRTMMIQTAVRFFSITFY
;
A
#
# COMPACT_ATOMS: atom_id res chain seq x y z
N GLN A 1 -10.18 -9.05 -16.09
CA GLN A 1 -9.87 -7.65 -16.45
C GLN A 1 -8.57 -7.29 -15.75
N SER A 2 -7.48 -6.94 -16.47
CA SER A 2 -6.21 -6.51 -15.85
C SER A 2 -6.49 -5.28 -14.98
N LYS A 3 -6.14 -5.33 -13.70
CA LYS A 3 -6.34 -4.22 -12.75
C LYS A 3 -5.12 -3.30 -12.66
N CYS A 4 -3.94 -3.83 -12.97
CA CYS A 4 -2.65 -3.15 -12.99
C CYS A 4 -1.68 -4.06 -13.76
N ASP A 5 -0.94 -3.49 -14.72
CA ASP A 5 0.09 -4.24 -15.43
C ASP A 5 1.39 -4.28 -14.59
N PRO A 6 2.15 -5.39 -14.64
CA PRO A 6 3.40 -5.50 -13.89
C PRO A 6 4.39 -4.41 -14.33
N TYR A 7 4.82 -3.59 -13.38
CA TYR A 7 5.87 -2.58 -13.57
C TYR A 7 7.18 -2.97 -12.88
N TRP A 8 7.33 -4.26 -12.56
CA TRP A 8 8.51 -4.86 -11.94
C TRP A 8 8.89 -6.14 -12.71
N PRO A 9 10.18 -6.55 -12.69
CA PRO A 9 10.58 -7.84 -13.25
C PRO A 9 10.13 -9.00 -12.35
N ASP A 10 9.63 -10.08 -12.95
CA ASP A 10 9.38 -11.34 -12.23
C ASP A 10 10.69 -12.11 -11.98
N GLU A 11 11.65 -12.01 -12.91
CA GLU A 11 13.01 -12.54 -12.78
C GLU A 11 14.03 -11.55 -13.36
N ASN A 12 15.20 -11.45 -12.72
CA ASN A 12 16.33 -10.61 -13.14
C ASN A 12 16.02 -9.10 -13.18
N GLU A 13 15.91 -8.52 -14.37
CA GLU A 13 15.80 -7.07 -14.59
C GLU A 13 14.85 -6.73 -15.73
N MET A 14 14.27 -5.54 -15.66
CA MET A 14 13.38 -4.96 -16.66
C MET A 14 13.74 -3.48 -16.84
N THR A 15 13.67 -2.98 -18.07
CA THR A 15 14.01 -1.60 -18.40
C THR A 15 12.77 -0.84 -18.87
N PHE A 16 12.53 0.32 -18.28
CA PHE A 16 11.46 1.26 -18.61
C PHE A 16 12.07 2.61 -18.99
N GLY A 17 12.26 2.84 -20.29
CA GLY A 17 12.99 4.01 -20.76
C GLY A 17 14.43 4.01 -20.23
N GLU A 18 14.80 5.03 -19.46
CA GLU A 18 16.13 5.17 -18.85
C GLU A 18 16.24 4.47 -17.48
N ILE A 19 15.12 3.96 -16.94
CA ILE A 19 15.09 3.33 -15.62
C ILE A 19 15.22 1.82 -15.78
N ARG A 20 16.28 1.24 -15.23
CA ARG A 20 16.43 -0.21 -15.11
C ARG A 20 16.07 -0.66 -13.70
N VAL A 21 15.18 -1.62 -13.60
CA VAL A 21 14.66 -2.17 -12.34
C VAL A 21 15.12 -3.62 -12.21
N ARG A 22 15.74 -3.98 -11.09
CA ARG A 22 16.17 -5.36 -10.78
C ARG A 22 15.44 -5.89 -9.56
N LEU A 23 14.99 -7.15 -9.61
CA LEU A 23 14.49 -7.87 -8.43
C LEU A 23 15.68 -8.45 -7.65
N ALA A 24 15.90 -7.94 -6.44
CA ALA A 24 16.95 -8.43 -5.55
C ALA A 24 16.47 -9.57 -4.64
N ALA A 25 15.23 -9.50 -4.15
CA ALA A 25 14.61 -10.57 -3.36
C ALA A 25 13.09 -10.45 -3.37
N ALA A 26 12.40 -11.57 -3.20
CA ALA A 26 10.96 -11.61 -2.96
C ALA A 26 10.65 -12.54 -1.77
N GLN A 27 9.70 -12.13 -0.93
CA GLN A 27 9.16 -12.92 0.17
C GLN A 27 7.64 -13.03 -0.03
N VAL A 28 7.15 -14.26 -0.14
CA VAL A 28 5.73 -14.57 -0.36
C VAL A 28 5.10 -14.97 0.96
N PHE A 29 4.00 -14.32 1.32
CA PHE A 29 3.16 -14.65 2.46
C PHE A 29 1.77 -15.05 1.96
N ALA A 30 0.87 -15.44 2.87
CA ALA A 30 -0.49 -15.85 2.51
C ALA A 30 -1.27 -14.72 1.81
N ASP A 31 -1.17 -13.50 2.34
CA ASP A 31 -2.01 -12.37 1.92
C ASP A 31 -1.28 -11.27 1.15
N TYR A 32 0.06 -11.34 1.07
CA TYR A 32 0.87 -10.34 0.40
C TYR A 32 2.25 -10.84 0.01
N ILE A 33 2.90 -10.08 -0.86
CA ILE A 33 4.27 -10.29 -1.33
C ILE A 33 5.09 -9.04 -1.02
N ILE A 34 6.32 -9.24 -0.52
CA ILE A 34 7.29 -8.17 -0.31
C ILE A 34 8.43 -8.35 -1.30
N ARG A 35 8.68 -7.35 -2.15
CA ARG A 35 9.79 -7.36 -3.12
C ARG A 35 10.81 -6.29 -2.76
N ARG A 36 12.09 -6.67 -2.74
CA ARG A 36 13.22 -5.74 -2.71
C ARG A 36 13.67 -5.50 -4.15
N LEU A 37 13.45 -4.29 -4.63
CA LEU A 37 13.77 -3.82 -5.97
C LEU A 37 14.96 -2.87 -5.91
N GLN A 38 15.76 -2.85 -6.97
CA GLN A 38 16.87 -1.92 -7.15
C GLN A 38 16.65 -1.15 -8.45
N PHE A 39 16.59 0.18 -8.33
CA PHE A 39 16.38 1.08 -9.45
C PHE A 39 17.73 1.69 -9.85
N TYR A 40 18.03 1.65 -11.14
CA TYR A 40 19.22 2.22 -11.75
C TYR A 40 18.78 3.25 -12.78
N LEU A 41 19.27 4.47 -12.63
CA LEU A 41 19.10 5.55 -13.60
C LEU A 41 20.50 6.06 -13.94
N ASP A 42 20.74 6.40 -15.20
CA ASP A 42 22.04 6.87 -15.64
C ASP A 42 22.50 8.07 -14.81
N SER A 43 23.79 8.06 -14.44
CA SER A 43 24.42 9.09 -13.61
C SER A 43 23.89 9.23 -12.18
N HIS A 44 23.02 8.32 -11.71
CA HIS A 44 22.52 8.32 -10.34
C HIS A 44 22.95 7.06 -9.57
N PRO A 45 23.21 7.15 -8.25
CA PRO A 45 23.40 5.98 -7.42
C PRO A 45 22.18 5.05 -7.47
N MET A 46 22.42 3.75 -7.34
CA MET A 46 21.36 2.75 -7.22
C MET A 46 20.40 3.12 -6.08
N HIS A 47 19.10 3.12 -6.39
CA HIS A 47 18.05 3.45 -5.43
C HIS A 47 17.29 2.19 -5.02
N PRO A 48 17.35 1.77 -3.74
CA PRO A 48 16.61 0.61 -3.26
C PRO A 48 15.15 0.97 -2.97
N VAL A 49 14.22 0.13 -3.44
CA VAL A 49 12.79 0.26 -3.23
C VAL A 49 12.24 -1.04 -2.67
N THR A 50 11.45 -0.96 -1.60
CA THR A 50 10.68 -2.11 -1.09
C THR A 50 9.23 -1.96 -1.53
N GLN A 51 8.77 -2.89 -2.35
CA GLN A 51 7.38 -2.95 -2.79
C GLN A 51 6.61 -3.92 -1.89
N PHE A 52 5.49 -3.44 -1.33
CA PHE A 52 4.54 -4.24 -0.58
C PHE A 52 3.29 -4.44 -1.44
N HIS A 53 2.96 -5.69 -1.76
CA HIS A 53 1.86 -6.02 -2.65
C HIS A 53 0.85 -6.91 -1.93
N PHE A 54 -0.28 -6.33 -1.52
CA PHE A 54 -1.38 -7.06 -0.90
C PHE A 54 -2.22 -7.81 -1.96
N THR A 55 -2.22 -9.15 -1.88
CA THR A 55 -2.71 -10.04 -2.94
C THR A 55 -4.09 -10.63 -2.67
N SER A 56 -4.55 -10.67 -1.41
CA SER A 56 -5.82 -11.29 -1.03
C SER A 56 -7.03 -10.34 -1.06
N TRP A 57 -6.89 -9.11 -1.59
CA TRP A 57 -8.03 -8.19 -1.65
C TRP A 57 -8.98 -8.54 -2.81
N PRO A 58 -10.25 -8.91 -2.54
CA PRO A 58 -11.20 -9.28 -3.58
C PRO A 58 -11.61 -8.10 -4.46
N ASP A 59 -11.98 -8.39 -5.72
CA ASP A 59 -12.43 -7.38 -6.69
C ASP A 59 -13.71 -6.64 -6.26
N LYS A 60 -14.61 -7.33 -5.56
CA LYS A 60 -15.80 -6.77 -4.94
C LYS A 60 -15.73 -7.02 -3.44
N GLY A 61 -15.92 -5.97 -2.65
CA GLY A 61 -15.91 -6.05 -1.19
C GLY A 61 -14.57 -5.72 -0.53
N VAL A 62 -14.33 -6.37 0.61
CA VAL A 62 -13.20 -6.17 1.52
C VAL A 62 -12.56 -7.53 1.82
N PRO A 63 -11.29 -7.59 2.26
CA PRO A 63 -10.65 -8.87 2.59
C PRO A 63 -11.48 -9.65 3.62
N GLU A 64 -11.61 -10.97 3.41
CA GLU A 64 -12.35 -11.85 4.32
C GLU A 64 -11.70 -11.94 5.69
N ASN A 65 -10.36 -11.89 5.72
CA ASN A 65 -9.57 -11.76 6.94
C ASN A 65 -9.12 -10.30 7.12
N PRO A 66 -9.74 -9.53 8.02
CA PRO A 66 -9.38 -8.13 8.26
C PRO A 66 -8.00 -7.98 8.91
N TRP A 67 -7.58 -8.99 9.69
CA TRP A 67 -6.26 -9.02 10.33
C TRP A 67 -5.12 -9.05 9.33
N ALA A 68 -5.35 -9.56 8.12
CA ALA A 68 -4.36 -9.54 7.05
C ALA A 68 -3.93 -8.12 6.69
N LEU A 69 -4.87 -7.15 6.69
CA LEU A 69 -4.54 -5.75 6.43
C LEU A 69 -3.77 -5.10 7.58
N VAL A 70 -4.07 -5.49 8.82
CA VAL A 70 -3.35 -5.01 10.01
C VAL A 70 -1.92 -5.55 10.04
N ASP A 71 -1.72 -6.87 9.84
CA ASP A 71 -0.38 -7.47 9.73
C ASP A 71 0.42 -6.87 8.57
N PHE A 72 -0.25 -6.63 7.42
CA PHE A 72 0.36 -5.95 6.29
C PHE A 72 0.80 -4.52 6.63
N GLU A 73 -0.06 -3.74 7.30
CA GLU A 73 0.28 -2.38 7.75
C GLU A 73 1.47 -2.39 8.71
N GLN A 74 1.48 -3.28 9.70
CA GLN A 74 2.56 -3.41 10.67
C GLN A 74 3.91 -3.70 9.99
N ARG A 75 3.92 -4.49 8.92
CA ARG A 75 5.14 -4.73 8.12
C ARG A 75 5.60 -3.51 7.34
N VAL A 76 4.66 -2.72 6.82
CA VAL A 76 4.97 -1.43 6.19
C VAL A 76 5.47 -0.42 7.23
N ALA A 77 4.89 -0.39 8.44
CA ALA A 77 5.30 0.46 9.54
C ALA A 77 6.70 0.11 10.08
N ALA A 78 7.02 -1.18 10.20
CA ALA A 78 8.34 -1.67 10.60
C ALA A 78 9.46 -1.30 9.60
N THR A 79 9.09 -0.96 8.36
CA THR A 79 10.03 -0.50 7.34
C THR A 79 10.19 1.01 7.42
N ALA A 80 11.15 1.46 8.23
CA ALA A 80 11.42 2.87 8.44
C ALA A 80 11.76 3.60 7.12
N THR A 81 11.05 4.68 6.84
CA THR A 81 11.33 5.59 5.72
C THR A 81 11.06 7.03 6.13
N LYS A 82 11.94 7.94 5.69
CA LYS A 82 11.76 9.40 5.82
C LYS A 82 11.07 10.01 4.58
N ARG A 83 10.84 9.21 3.55
CA ARG A 83 10.24 9.63 2.28
C ARG A 83 8.76 9.24 2.23
N PRO A 84 7.92 10.00 1.50
CA PRO A 84 6.53 9.63 1.27
C PRO A 84 6.42 8.20 0.70
N ILE A 85 5.42 7.46 1.17
CA ILE A 85 5.11 6.12 0.67
C ILE A 85 4.15 6.26 -0.51
N VAL A 86 4.50 5.68 -1.65
CA VAL A 86 3.61 5.58 -2.80
C VAL A 86 2.64 4.42 -2.58
N VAL A 87 1.35 4.71 -2.55
CA VAL A 87 0.28 3.71 -2.43
C VAL A 87 -0.59 3.79 -3.68
N HIS A 88 -0.80 2.66 -4.35
CA HIS A 88 -1.69 2.59 -5.50
C HIS A 88 -2.57 1.34 -5.46
N CYS A 89 -3.60 1.32 -6.30
CA CYS A 89 -4.38 0.12 -6.60
C CYS A 89 -4.61 0.10 -8.12
N SER A 90 -5.87 0.08 -8.57
CA SER A 90 -6.22 0.30 -9.98
C SER A 90 -6.52 1.79 -10.24
N ALA A 91 -7.60 2.33 -9.65
CA ALA A 91 -7.97 3.74 -9.79
C ALA A 91 -7.33 4.67 -8.72
N GLY A 92 -6.57 4.13 -7.76
CA GLY A 92 -5.86 4.91 -6.75
C GLY A 92 -6.74 5.61 -5.69
N VAL A 93 -7.99 5.16 -5.49
CA VAL A 93 -8.96 5.84 -4.60
C VAL A 93 -9.68 4.90 -3.61
N GLY A 94 -9.94 3.65 -4.02
CA GLY A 94 -10.67 2.66 -3.21
C GLY A 94 -9.79 2.00 -2.16
N ARG A 95 -9.09 0.92 -2.54
CA ARG A 95 -8.17 0.17 -1.65
C ARG A 95 -7.05 1.06 -1.11
N THR A 96 -6.56 1.96 -1.95
CA THR A 96 -5.59 3.01 -1.58
C THR A 96 -6.10 3.85 -0.42
N GLY A 97 -7.33 4.37 -0.51
CA GLY A 97 -7.91 5.19 0.55
C GLY A 97 -8.14 4.42 1.85
N THR A 98 -8.62 3.17 1.75
CA THR A 98 -8.80 2.31 2.91
C THR A 98 -7.48 2.02 3.62
N PHE A 99 -6.41 1.68 2.89
CA PHE A 99 -5.10 1.42 3.47
C PHE A 99 -4.50 2.67 4.14
N ILE A 100 -4.60 3.83 3.49
CA ILE A 100 -4.09 5.09 4.04
C ILE A 100 -4.86 5.47 5.32
N ALA A 101 -6.19 5.30 5.33
CA ALA A 101 -6.99 5.57 6.52
C ALA A 101 -6.62 4.66 7.69
N LEU A 102 -6.51 3.34 7.44
CA LEU A 102 -6.08 2.38 8.47
C LEU A 102 -4.73 2.77 9.06
N ARG A 103 -3.74 3.04 8.22
CA ARG A 103 -2.41 3.46 8.64
C ARG A 103 -2.42 4.73 9.48
N ASN A 104 -3.21 5.73 9.08
CA ASN A 104 -3.30 6.98 9.82
C ASN A 104 -3.94 6.76 11.20
N VAL A 105 -5.01 5.98 11.29
CA VAL A 105 -5.66 5.66 12.57
C VAL A 105 -4.75 4.84 13.47
N MET A 106 -4.06 3.83 12.94
CA MET A 106 -3.13 3.02 13.74
C MET A 106 -1.99 3.87 14.33
N ARG A 107 -1.42 4.78 13.52
CA ARG A 107 -0.40 5.74 14.00
C ARG A 107 -0.94 6.71 15.05
N GLU A 108 -2.12 7.27 14.82
CA GLU A 108 -2.75 8.17 15.78
C GLU A 108 -3.08 7.47 17.09
N ALA A 109 -3.50 6.20 17.03
CA ALA A 109 -3.77 5.38 18.20
C ALA A 109 -2.48 5.06 18.99
N GLU A 110 -1.37 4.79 18.32
CA GLU A 110 -0.06 4.62 18.96
C GLU A 110 0.35 5.89 19.76
N ASP A 111 0.15 7.07 19.17
CA ASP A 111 0.55 8.35 19.76
C ASP A 111 -0.42 8.85 20.85
N THR A 112 -1.72 8.68 20.65
CA THR A 112 -2.77 9.35 21.45
C THR A 112 -3.67 8.41 22.24
N GLN A 113 -3.58 7.10 22.00
CA GLN A 113 -4.50 6.08 22.53
C GLN A 113 -5.98 6.33 22.14
N GLN A 114 -6.21 7.07 21.05
CA GLN A 114 -7.53 7.37 20.50
C GLN A 114 -7.62 6.88 19.05
N MET A 115 -8.81 6.42 18.64
CA MET A 115 -9.10 6.03 17.25
C MET A 115 -10.28 6.84 16.72
N ASP A 116 -10.03 7.75 15.77
CA ASP A 116 -11.08 8.54 15.10
C ASP A 116 -11.08 8.33 13.58
N PHE A 117 -11.73 7.24 13.17
CA PHE A 117 -11.91 6.91 11.77
C PHE A 117 -12.68 7.97 10.98
N PHE A 118 -13.63 8.67 11.61
CA PHE A 118 -14.48 9.63 10.89
C PHE A 118 -13.66 10.87 10.49
N THR A 119 -12.93 11.43 11.44
CA THR A 119 -12.06 12.59 11.20
C THR A 119 -10.92 12.24 10.26
N THR A 120 -10.31 11.05 10.38
CA THR A 120 -9.27 10.62 9.44
C THR A 120 -9.79 10.57 8.00
N VAL A 121 -10.97 9.99 7.78
CA VAL A 121 -11.55 9.89 6.42
C VAL A 121 -11.98 11.25 5.88
N ALA A 122 -12.48 12.14 6.74
CA ALA A 122 -12.79 13.52 6.36
C ALA A 122 -11.54 14.28 5.88
N LYS A 123 -10.42 14.18 6.62
CA LYS A 123 -9.12 14.77 6.22
C LYS A 123 -8.62 14.22 4.88
N LEU A 124 -8.68 12.90 4.68
CA LEU A 124 -8.26 12.26 3.42
C LEU A 124 -9.06 12.75 2.20
N ARG A 125 -10.35 13.06 2.38
CA ARG A 125 -11.20 13.61 1.31
C ARG A 125 -10.90 15.07 1.00
N GLN A 126 -10.26 15.82 1.90
CA GLN A 126 -9.74 17.16 1.63
C GLN A 126 -8.45 17.10 0.79
N ASP A 127 -7.57 16.14 1.07
CA ASP A 127 -6.29 15.99 0.35
C ASP A 127 -6.46 15.35 -1.04
N ARG A 128 -7.44 14.46 -1.22
CA ARG A 128 -7.75 13.83 -2.52
C ARG A 128 -9.24 13.52 -2.64
N THR A 129 -9.88 14.09 -3.65
CA THR A 129 -11.31 13.87 -3.93
C THR A 129 -11.59 12.37 -4.13
N MET A 130 -12.73 11.87 -3.62
CA MET A 130 -13.20 10.47 -3.73
C MET A 130 -12.46 9.42 -2.89
N MET A 131 -11.65 9.79 -1.91
CA MET A 131 -11.07 8.82 -0.97
C MET A 131 -12.15 8.07 -0.17
N ILE A 132 -12.09 6.73 -0.20
CA ILE A 132 -13.07 5.77 0.37
C ILE A 132 -14.46 5.94 -0.25
N GLN A 133 -14.66 5.24 -1.36
CA GLN A 133 -15.82 5.42 -2.26
C GLN A 133 -17.10 4.71 -1.84
N THR A 134 -17.07 3.77 -0.89
CA THR A 134 -18.25 2.95 -0.54
C THR A 134 -18.37 2.76 0.95
N ALA A 135 -19.60 2.81 1.47
CA ALA A 135 -19.90 2.59 2.89
C ALA A 135 -19.26 1.31 3.43
N VAL A 136 -19.32 0.19 2.70
CA VAL A 136 -18.71 -1.10 3.10
C VAL A 136 -17.21 -0.99 3.40
N ARG A 137 -16.48 -0.12 2.69
CA ARG A 137 -15.03 0.11 2.90
C ARG A 137 -14.72 1.07 4.05
N PHE A 138 -15.70 1.87 4.45
CA PHE A 138 -15.66 2.67 5.66
C PHE A 138 -15.99 1.79 6.88
N PHE A 139 -17.04 0.98 6.79
CA PHE A 139 -17.40 -0.01 7.83
C PHE A 139 -16.27 -1.01 8.11
N SER A 140 -15.50 -1.42 7.09
CA SER A 140 -14.37 -2.33 7.28
C SER A 140 -13.13 -1.71 7.94
N ILE A 141 -13.12 -0.41 8.21
CA ILE A 141 -12.07 0.21 9.05
C ILE A 141 -12.63 0.59 10.42
N THR A 142 -13.91 0.96 10.51
CA THR A 142 -14.52 1.50 11.75
C THR A 142 -14.98 0.45 12.75
N PHE A 143 -15.27 -0.79 12.34
CA PHE A 143 -15.75 -1.85 13.26
C PHE A 143 -14.64 -2.81 13.72
N TYR A 144 -13.40 -2.30 13.77
CA TYR A 144 -12.24 -2.98 14.35
C TYR A 144 -11.67 -2.16 15.49
#